data_AF-A0A538H5Y8-F1
#
_entry.id   AF-A0A538H5Y8-F1
#
_cell.length_a   1.000
_cell.length_b   1.000
_cell.length_c   1.000
_cell.angle_alpha   90.00
_cell.angle_beta   90.00
_cell.angle_gamma   90.00
#
_symmetry.space_group_name_H-M   'P 1'
#
loop_
_entity.id
_entity.type
_entity.pdbx_description
1 polymer ?
#
loop_
_entity_poly.entity_id
_entity_poly.type
_entity_poly.pdbx_seq_one_letter_code
_entity_poly.pdbx_strand_id
1 'polypeptide(L)'
;PWLTATAYLHSVMVQDRRGMLRVWNLSLLLATFSLTILGTFLTRSGVLDSVHAFTESAIGPALIGFFALIVVTAVGLIAWRGDRLRAPGSVDSPVSREGAFLANNLLFAAFAFVVLLGTVFPLIAEALNGER
;
A
#
# COMPACT_ATOMS: atom_id res chain seq x y z
N PRO A 1 -3.17 -4.79 -3.61
CA PRO A 1 -3.72 -3.47 -4.04
C PRO A 1 -5.18 -3.24 -3.62
N TRP A 2 -6.09 -4.19 -3.85
CA TRP A 2 -7.51 -4.00 -3.60
C TRP A 2 -7.84 -3.77 -2.11
N LEU A 3 -7.15 -4.44 -1.17
CA LEU A 3 -7.35 -4.23 0.27
C LEU A 3 -7.10 -2.78 0.69
N THR A 4 -5.99 -2.18 0.26
CA THR A 4 -5.69 -0.77 0.53
C THR A 4 -6.62 0.18 -0.22
N ALA A 5 -7.09 -0.20 -1.41
CA ALA A 5 -8.07 0.57 -2.17
C ALA A 5 -9.44 0.60 -1.47
N THR A 6 -9.91 -0.54 -0.97
CA THR A 6 -11.14 -0.66 -0.20
C THR A 6 -11.04 0.13 1.10
N ALA A 7 -9.91 0.04 1.80
CA ALA A 7 -9.65 0.87 2.97
C ALA A 7 -9.76 2.37 2.62
N TYR A 8 -9.13 2.80 1.52
CA TYR A 8 -9.21 4.18 1.05
C TYR A 8 -10.65 4.61 0.74
N LEU A 9 -11.43 3.79 0.02
CA LEU A 9 -12.82 4.11 -0.31
C LEU A 9 -13.70 4.31 0.94
N HIS A 10 -13.48 3.54 2.00
CA HIS A 10 -14.19 3.74 3.26
C HIS A 10 -13.71 4.99 4.01
N SER A 11 -12.41 5.26 3.99
CA SER A 11 -11.83 6.36 4.76
C SER A 11 -11.97 7.72 4.07
N VAL A 12 -12.06 7.78 2.74
CA VAL A 12 -12.32 9.03 2.00
C VAL A 12 -13.73 9.56 2.26
N MET A 13 -14.71 8.68 2.48
CA MET A 13 -16.07 9.08 2.88
C MET A 13 -16.08 9.79 4.25
N VAL A 14 -15.22 9.36 5.18
CA VAL A 14 -15.05 10.01 6.49
C VAL A 14 -14.31 11.34 6.34
N GLN A 15 -13.29 11.39 5.48
CA GLN A 15 -12.58 12.63 5.18
C GLN A 15 -13.51 13.69 4.58
N ASP A 16 -14.38 13.34 3.65
CA ASP A 16 -15.29 14.30 3.02
C ASP A 16 -16.30 14.87 4.04
N ARG A 17 -16.83 14.03 4.91
CA ARG A 17 -17.84 14.44 5.92
C ARG A 17 -17.25 15.19 7.12
N ARG A 18 -16.00 14.93 7.50
CA ARG A 18 -15.41 15.43 8.76
C ARG A 18 -14.11 16.22 8.57
N GLY A 19 -13.57 16.29 7.36
CA GLY A 19 -12.31 16.95 7.05
C GLY A 19 -11.06 16.24 7.58
N MET A 20 -11.19 15.04 8.16
CA MET A 20 -10.13 14.28 8.87
C MET A 20 -9.34 13.32 7.96
N LEU A 21 -8.29 12.68 8.50
CA LEU A 21 -7.59 11.53 7.90
C LEU A 21 -6.93 11.77 6.53
N ARG A 22 -6.66 13.03 6.15
CA ARG A 22 -6.07 13.37 4.84
C ARG A 22 -4.75 12.66 4.55
N VAL A 23 -3.82 12.69 5.51
CA VAL A 23 -2.52 12.01 5.38
C VAL A 23 -2.71 10.50 5.25
N TRP A 24 -3.60 9.92 6.04
CA TRP A 24 -3.92 8.49 6.00
C TRP A 24 -4.48 8.05 4.65
N ASN A 25 -5.44 8.80 4.11
CA ASN A 25 -6.01 8.52 2.79
C ASN A 25 -5.00 8.65 1.66
N LEU A 26 -4.12 9.65 1.71
CA LEU A 26 -3.02 9.76 0.76
C LEU A 26 -2.05 8.57 0.86
N SER A 27 -1.71 8.13 2.08
CA SER A 27 -0.88 6.94 2.28
C SER A 27 -1.52 5.69 1.69
N LEU A 28 -2.83 5.49 1.88
CA LEU A 28 -3.55 4.35 1.31
C LEU A 28 -3.59 4.38 -0.21
N LEU A 29 -3.86 5.55 -0.79
CA LEU A 29 -3.86 5.75 -2.24
C LEU A 29 -2.50 5.41 -2.86
N LEU A 30 -1.43 5.94 -2.26
CA LEU A 30 -0.05 5.69 -2.71
C LEU A 30 0.34 4.22 -2.51
N ALA A 31 -0.09 3.60 -1.41
CA ALA A 31 0.10 2.16 -1.18
C ALA A 31 -0.65 1.33 -2.21
N THR A 32 -1.90 1.66 -2.56
CA THR A 32 -2.65 0.99 -3.64
C THR A 32 -1.89 1.06 -4.96
N PHE A 33 -1.44 2.25 -5.36
CA PHE A 33 -0.70 2.42 -6.61
C PHE A 33 0.63 1.65 -6.61
N SER A 34 1.40 1.74 -5.51
CA SER A 34 2.67 1.02 -5.36
C SER A 34 2.48 -0.50 -5.39
N LEU A 35 1.45 -1.02 -4.72
CA LEU A 35 1.12 -2.45 -4.74
C LEU A 35 0.67 -2.92 -6.12
N THR A 36 0.04 -2.07 -6.94
CA THR A 36 -0.29 -2.41 -8.33
C THR A 36 0.98 -2.60 -9.14
N ILE A 37 1.93 -1.68 -9.05
CA ILE A 37 3.23 -1.81 -9.73
C ILE A 37 3.97 -3.06 -9.27
N LEU A 38 4.01 -3.31 -7.95
CA LEU A 38 4.62 -4.53 -7.40
C LEU A 38 3.92 -5.79 -7.91
N GLY A 39 2.59 -5.83 -7.94
CA GLY A 39 1.84 -6.96 -8.49
C GLY A 39 2.14 -7.21 -9.97
N THR A 40 2.30 -6.15 -10.76
CA THR A 40 2.74 -6.26 -12.16
C THR A 40 4.17 -6.79 -12.26
N PHE A 41 5.09 -6.34 -11.39
CA PHE A 41 6.44 -6.89 -11.33
C PHE A 41 6.40 -8.39 -11.04
N LEU A 42 5.70 -8.84 -9.99
CA LEU A 42 5.63 -10.25 -9.60
C LEU A 42 5.09 -11.17 -10.71
N THR A 43 4.15 -10.71 -11.52
CA THR A 43 3.51 -11.52 -12.58
C THR A 43 4.25 -11.47 -13.93
N ARG A 44 5.23 -10.57 -14.09
CA ARG A 44 5.92 -10.32 -15.37
C ARG A 44 7.44 -10.52 -15.32
N SER A 45 8.05 -10.48 -14.13
CA SER A 45 9.51 -10.53 -13.99
C SER A 45 10.08 -11.94 -13.97
N GLY A 46 9.26 -12.99 -13.82
CA GLY A 46 9.74 -14.36 -13.61
C GLY A 46 10.37 -14.58 -12.23
N VAL A 47 10.25 -13.63 -11.30
CA VAL A 47 10.87 -13.72 -9.97
C VAL A 47 10.16 -14.73 -9.04
N LEU A 48 8.90 -15.06 -9.34
CA LEU A 48 8.14 -16.08 -8.62
C LEU A 48 7.68 -17.14 -9.63
N ASP A 49 7.91 -18.40 -9.32
CA ASP A 49 7.29 -19.52 -10.02
C ASP A 49 5.81 -19.57 -9.66
N SER A 50 4.97 -19.05 -10.57
CA SER A 50 3.53 -18.99 -10.36
C SER A 50 2.77 -19.46 -11.60
N VAL A 51 1.74 -20.27 -11.39
CA VAL A 51 0.78 -20.64 -12.45
C VAL A 51 0.00 -19.44 -13.00
N HIS A 52 0.04 -18.31 -12.31
CA HIS A 52 -0.56 -17.04 -12.75
C HIS A 52 0.47 -16.09 -13.40
N ALA A 53 1.71 -16.53 -13.62
CA ALA A 53 2.68 -15.79 -14.40
C ALA A 53 2.35 -15.99 -15.90
N PHE A 54 1.81 -14.95 -16.53
CA PHE A 54 1.30 -15.04 -17.90
C PHE A 54 2.39 -14.96 -18.98
N THR A 55 3.57 -14.40 -18.66
CA THR A 55 4.75 -14.38 -19.55
C THR A 55 5.92 -13.68 -18.85
N GLU A 56 7.10 -14.29 -18.87
CA GLU A 56 8.35 -13.64 -18.46
C GLU A 56 8.75 -12.58 -19.50
N SER A 57 9.11 -11.39 -19.03
CA SER A 57 9.48 -10.26 -19.87
C SER A 57 10.65 -9.50 -19.27
N ALA A 58 11.53 -8.97 -20.12
CA ALA A 58 12.72 -8.20 -19.70
C ALA A 58 12.40 -6.86 -18.98
N ILE A 59 11.12 -6.53 -18.77
CA ILE A 59 10.68 -5.30 -18.10
C ILE A 59 10.81 -5.33 -16.57
N GLY A 60 11.12 -6.47 -15.96
CA GLY A 60 11.25 -6.62 -14.51
C GLY A 60 12.11 -5.55 -13.83
N PRO A 61 13.36 -5.31 -14.30
CA PRO A 61 14.23 -4.25 -13.77
C PRO A 61 13.64 -2.83 -13.88
N ALA A 62 12.94 -2.53 -14.98
CA ALA A 62 12.28 -1.24 -15.16
C ALA A 62 11.12 -1.06 -14.18
N LEU A 63 10.32 -2.12 -13.94
CA LEU A 63 9.20 -2.09 -13.00
C LEU A 63 9.67 -1.92 -11.54
N ILE A 64 10.71 -2.64 -11.12
CA ILE A 64 11.21 -2.50 -9.74
C ILE A 64 11.89 -1.14 -9.51
N GLY A 65 12.61 -0.62 -10.51
CA GLY A 65 13.15 0.74 -10.49
C GLY A 65 12.05 1.80 -10.40
N PHE A 66 10.99 1.65 -11.20
CA PHE A 66 9.83 2.53 -11.15
C PHE A 66 9.08 2.43 -9.81
N PHE A 67 8.91 1.23 -9.27
CA PHE A 67 8.34 1.01 -7.94
C PHE A 67 9.14 1.75 -6.86
N ALA A 68 10.48 1.60 -6.86
CA ALA A 68 11.35 2.27 -5.90
C ALA A 68 11.24 3.80 -6.02
N LEU A 69 11.27 4.33 -7.24
CA LEU A 69 11.08 5.76 -7.51
C LEU A 69 9.76 6.28 -6.95
N ILE A 70 8.65 5.58 -7.20
CA ILE A 70 7.33 5.94 -6.73
C ILE A 70 7.25 5.90 -5.20
N VAL A 71 7.75 4.85 -4.56
CA VAL A 71 7.73 4.72 -3.08
C VAL A 71 8.56 5.84 -2.44
N VAL A 72 9.78 6.09 -2.92
CA VAL A 72 10.65 7.16 -2.39
C VAL A 72 10.01 8.53 -2.56
N THR A 73 9.44 8.80 -3.75
CA THR A 73 8.78 10.08 -4.03
C THR A 73 7.53 10.26 -3.16
N ALA A 74 6.71 9.21 -3.02
CA ALA A 74 5.50 9.21 -2.21
C ALA A 74 5.82 9.50 -0.73
N VAL A 75 6.76 8.75 -0.16
CA VAL A 75 7.20 8.92 1.24
C VAL A 75 7.82 10.30 1.44
N GLY A 76 8.69 10.75 0.52
CA GLY A 76 9.31 12.06 0.59
C GLY A 76 8.29 13.21 0.56
N LEU A 77 7.27 13.13 -0.31
CA LEU A 77 6.20 14.12 -0.39
C LEU A 77 5.31 14.12 0.86
N ILE A 78 4.97 12.94 1.40
CA ILE A 78 4.19 12.83 2.64
C ILE A 78 5.01 13.39 3.82
N ALA A 79 6.29 13.06 3.93
CA ALA A 79 7.15 13.56 5.00
C ALA A 79 7.31 15.08 4.92
N TRP A 80 7.49 15.63 3.71
CA TRP A 80 7.68 17.06 3.52
C TRP A 80 6.40 17.88 3.72
N ARG A 81 5.25 17.37 3.25
CA ARG A 81 3.99 18.13 3.19
C ARG A 81 2.93 17.66 4.18
N GLY A 82 3.20 16.61 4.93
CA GLY A 82 2.26 15.98 5.88
C GLY A 82 1.70 16.96 6.90
N ASP A 83 2.52 17.88 7.39
CA ASP A 83 2.09 18.89 8.37
C ASP A 83 1.06 19.87 7.81
N ARG A 84 1.17 20.23 6.52
CA ARG A 84 0.18 21.08 5.85
C ARG A 84 -1.12 20.33 5.55
N LEU A 85 -1.09 19.01 5.63
CA LEU A 85 -2.22 18.12 5.37
C LEU A 85 -2.90 17.64 6.66
N ARG A 86 -2.37 18.02 7.84
CA ARG A 86 -3.00 17.71 9.12
C ARG A 86 -4.37 18.36 9.20
N ALA A 87 -5.37 17.51 9.45
CA ALA A 87 -6.74 17.93 9.60
C ALA A 87 -6.98 18.46 11.03
N PRO A 88 -7.82 19.49 11.20
CA PRO A 88 -8.17 20.02 12.52
C PRO A 88 -9.14 19.12 13.30
N GLY A 89 -9.82 18.16 12.66
CA GLY A 89 -10.80 17.28 13.33
C GLY A 89 -10.14 16.17 14.16
N SER A 90 -10.70 15.89 15.33
CA SER A 90 -10.34 14.80 16.24
C SER A 90 -11.38 13.68 16.25
N VAL A 91 -10.97 12.48 16.64
CA VAL A 91 -11.92 11.36 16.87
C VAL A 91 -12.50 11.55 18.28
N ASP A 92 -13.77 11.89 18.38
CA ASP A 92 -14.40 12.26 19.67
C ASP A 92 -14.56 11.09 20.66
N SER A 93 -14.58 9.84 20.17
CA SER A 93 -14.58 8.64 21.02
C SER A 93 -14.15 7.40 20.21
N PRO A 94 -13.36 6.47 20.77
CA PRO A 94 -13.03 5.20 20.12
C PRO A 94 -14.25 4.26 19.95
N VAL A 95 -15.29 4.42 20.77
CA VAL A 95 -16.59 3.74 20.61
C VAL A 95 -17.56 4.70 19.91
N SER A 96 -17.30 4.94 18.63
CA SER A 96 -18.13 5.78 17.76
C SER A 96 -18.25 5.13 16.38
N ARG A 97 -19.16 5.64 15.55
CA ARG A 97 -19.27 5.20 14.15
C ARG A 97 -17.93 5.42 13.44
N GLU A 98 -17.28 6.53 13.74
CA GLU A 98 -15.95 6.92 13.25
C GLU A 98 -14.87 5.93 13.69
N GLY A 99 -14.90 5.51 14.96
CA GLY A 99 -14.00 4.49 15.50
C GLY A 99 -14.14 3.15 14.78
N ALA A 100 -15.38 2.74 14.46
CA ALA A 100 -15.62 1.53 13.69
C ALA A 100 -15.07 1.62 12.25
N PHE A 101 -15.21 2.77 11.58
CA PHE A 101 -14.61 3.00 10.27
C PHE A 101 -13.08 2.94 10.30
N LEU A 102 -12.46 3.53 11.33
CA LEU A 102 -11.01 3.49 11.52
C LEU A 102 -10.51 2.07 11.80
N ALA A 103 -11.21 1.32 12.66
CA ALA A 103 -10.89 -0.07 12.98
C ALA A 103 -10.96 -0.97 11.73
N ASN A 104 -12.01 -0.82 10.91
CA ASN A 104 -12.15 -1.51 9.64
C ASN A 104 -10.99 -1.18 8.68
N ASN A 105 -10.56 0.08 8.64
CA ASN A 105 -9.41 0.50 7.86
C ASN A 105 -8.11 -0.15 8.31
N LEU A 106 -7.88 -0.17 9.63
CA LEU A 106 -6.71 -0.79 10.22
C LEU A 106 -6.68 -2.30 9.95
N LEU A 107 -7.84 -2.96 9.99
CA LEU A 107 -7.97 -4.37 9.65
C LEU A 107 -7.59 -4.64 8.18
N PHE A 108 -8.10 -3.85 7.24
CA PHE A 108 -7.71 -3.97 5.82
C PHE A 108 -6.22 -3.72 5.59
N ALA A 109 -5.64 -2.72 6.28
CA ALA A 109 -4.20 -2.45 6.22
C ALA A 109 -3.38 -3.61 6.79
N ALA A 110 -3.80 -4.20 7.90
CA ALA A 110 -3.16 -5.37 8.50
C ALA A 110 -3.21 -6.58 7.57
N PHE A 111 -4.36 -6.87 6.96
CA PHE A 111 -4.46 -7.94 5.95
C PHE A 111 -3.57 -7.67 4.74
N ALA A 112 -3.52 -6.43 4.25
CA ALA A 112 -2.63 -6.08 3.14
C ALA A 112 -1.17 -6.30 3.52
N PHE A 113 -0.77 -5.95 4.74
CA PHE A 113 0.58 -6.16 5.25
C PHE A 113 0.93 -7.65 5.36
N VAL A 114 0.07 -8.46 5.96
CA VAL A 114 0.29 -9.92 6.10
C VAL A 114 0.43 -10.58 4.72
N VAL A 115 -0.45 -10.24 3.77
CA VAL A 115 -0.38 -10.77 2.40
C VAL A 115 0.90 -10.33 1.70
N LEU A 116 1.26 -9.04 1.79
CA LEU A 116 2.50 -8.52 1.20
C LEU A 116 3.72 -9.24 1.79
N LEU A 117 3.78 -9.36 3.11
CA LEU A 117 4.87 -10.04 3.80
C LEU A 117 4.98 -11.50 3.35
N GLY A 118 3.87 -12.26 3.37
CA GLY A 118 3.88 -13.65 2.91
C GLY A 118 4.26 -13.81 1.44
N THR A 119 3.95 -12.83 0.60
CA THR A 119 4.29 -12.86 -0.84
C THR A 119 5.78 -12.55 -1.08
N VAL A 120 6.35 -11.60 -0.34
CA VAL A 120 7.72 -11.11 -0.56
C VAL A 120 8.75 -11.87 0.28
N PHE A 121 8.34 -12.51 1.38
CA PHE A 121 9.24 -13.23 2.29
C PHE A 121 10.13 -14.27 1.58
N PRO A 122 9.61 -15.15 0.71
CA PRO A 122 10.46 -16.12 0.00
C PRO A 122 11.54 -15.43 -0.85
N LEU A 123 11.17 -14.34 -1.55
CA LEU A 123 12.10 -13.58 -2.39
C LEU A 123 13.25 -12.95 -1.60
N ILE A 124 12.95 -12.47 -0.38
CA ILE A 124 13.97 -11.91 0.51
C ILE A 124 14.89 -13.02 1.02
N ALA A 125 14.33 -14.16 1.43
CA ALA A 125 15.10 -15.29 1.94
C ALA A 125 16.05 -15.84 0.86
N GLU A 126 15.55 -16.01 -0.36
CA GLU A 126 16.30 -16.43 -1.53
C GLU A 126 17.45 -15.46 -1.85
N ALA A 127 17.16 -14.15 -1.89
CA ALA A 127 18.16 -13.12 -2.13
C ALA A 127 19.26 -13.05 -1.06
N LEU A 128 18.95 -13.40 0.20
CA LEU A 128 19.92 -13.40 1.31
C LEU A 128 20.74 -14.70 1.36
N ASN A 129 20.13 -15.85 1.04
CA ASN A 129 20.80 -17.14 1.07
C ASN A 129 21.60 -17.43 -0.21
N GLY A 130 21.35 -16.68 -1.29
CA GLY A 130 22.04 -16.84 -2.57
C GLY A 130 21.64 -18.11 -3.34
N GLU A 131 20.60 -18.79 -2.88
CA GLU A 131 19.99 -19.92 -3.59
C GLU A 131 19.00 -19.36 -4.61
N ARG A 132 18.84 -20.03 -5.76
CA ARG A 132 17.87 -19.74 -6.81
C ARG A 132 17.25 -21.05 -7.22
#